data_AF-A0A3B0TM51-F1
#
_entry.id   AF-A0A3B0TM51-F1
#
_cell.length_a   1.000
_cell.length_b   1.000
_cell.length_c   1.000
_cell.angle_alpha   90.00
_cell.angle_beta   90.00
_cell.angle_gamma   90.00
#
_symmetry.space_group_name_H-M   'P 1'
#
loop_
_entity.id
_entity.type
_entity.pdbx_description
1 polymer ?
#
loop_
_entity_poly.entity_id
_entity_poly.type
_entity_poly.pdbx_seq_one_letter_code
_entity_poly.pdbx_strand_id
1 'polypeptide(L)'
;MDSTSIGIIVTAGLLVMVVLGMRVGIAAALAGMVGLIWIFWAKKNYAGDEFVWALTVAVKTAGQVPHSKISSQALSLIPTFILIGFLAYYAGLTKALFEAAKRWVGWLPGGLAVSTVFATAGFAAVSGASVATSAVFARIAIPEMLKIGYDKRFAAGVVAAAGTLASLIPPSAILVIYAIIV
;
A
#
# COMPACT_ATOMS: atom_id res chain seq x y z
N MET A 1 -18.54 -34.57 -1.23
CA MET A 1 -17.61 -34.02 -2.25
C MET A 1 -16.26 -33.84 -1.59
N ASP A 2 -15.16 -34.18 -2.26
CA ASP A 2 -13.82 -33.95 -1.71
C ASP A 2 -13.52 -32.45 -1.59
N SER A 3 -12.79 -32.08 -0.52
CA SER A 3 -12.38 -30.70 -0.23
C SER A 3 -11.69 -30.01 -1.42
N THR A 4 -10.96 -30.78 -2.22
CA THR A 4 -10.25 -30.31 -3.42
C THR A 4 -11.21 -29.88 -4.53
N SER A 5 -12.33 -30.59 -4.71
CA SER A 5 -13.33 -30.26 -5.73
C SER A 5 -14.09 -28.98 -5.38
N ILE A 6 -14.42 -28.79 -4.10
CA ILE A 6 -15.06 -27.56 -3.60
C ILE A 6 -14.11 -26.37 -3.78
N GLY A 7 -12.81 -26.54 -3.51
CA GLY A 7 -11.80 -25.52 -3.75
C GLY A 7 -11.75 -25.05 -5.20
N ILE A 8 -11.73 -25.98 -6.17
CA ILE A 8 -11.68 -25.65 -7.60
C ILE A 8 -12.92 -24.85 -8.03
N ILE A 9 -14.11 -25.23 -7.57
CA ILE A 9 -15.37 -24.54 -7.90
C ILE A 9 -15.39 -23.12 -7.32
N VAL A 10 -14.93 -22.94 -6.08
CA VAL A 10 -14.87 -21.63 -5.44
C VAL A 10 -13.85 -20.70 -6.12
N THR A 11 -12.69 -21.23 -6.51
CA THR A 11 -11.68 -20.45 -7.25
C THR A 11 -12.18 -20.06 -8.64
N ALA A 12 -12.85 -20.97 -9.35
CA ALA A 12 -13.47 -20.66 -10.64
C ALA A 12 -14.56 -19.59 -10.51
N GLY A 13 -15.41 -19.70 -9.47
CA GLY A 13 -16.44 -18.69 -9.17
C GLY A 13 -15.85 -17.31 -8.84
N LEU A 14 -14.74 -17.27 -8.10
CA LEU A 14 -14.00 -16.03 -7.84
C LEU A 14 -13.53 -15.38 -9.14
N LEU A 15 -12.92 -16.15 -10.04
CA LEU A 15 -12.44 -15.64 -11.34
C LEU A 15 -13.57 -15.08 -12.19
N VAL A 16 -14.73 -15.75 -12.22
CA VAL A 16 -15.91 -15.26 -12.93
C VAL A 16 -16.42 -13.94 -12.33
N MET A 17 -16.48 -13.81 -11.00
CA MET A 17 -16.88 -12.56 -10.35
C MET A 17 -15.92 -11.40 -10.66
N VAL A 18 -14.62 -11.67 -10.74
CA VAL A 18 -13.62 -10.65 -11.11
C VAL A 18 -13.80 -10.22 -12.57
N VAL A 19 -14.04 -11.16 -13.48
CA VAL A 19 -14.28 -10.87 -14.90
C VAL A 19 -15.58 -10.08 -15.12
N LEU A 20 -16.60 -10.31 -14.30
CA LEU A 20 -17.86 -9.55 -14.28
C LEU A 20 -17.71 -8.12 -13.74
N GLY A 21 -16.49 -7.69 -13.39
CA GLY A 21 -16.19 -6.31 -12.98
C GLY A 21 -16.37 -6.04 -11.49
N MET A 22 -16.57 -7.07 -10.65
CA MET A 22 -16.56 -6.87 -9.21
C MET A 22 -15.15 -6.55 -8.72
N ARG A 23 -15.05 -5.61 -7.77
CA ARG A 23 -13.78 -5.31 -7.09
C ARG A 23 -13.21 -6.59 -6.48
N VAL A 24 -11.95 -6.91 -6.79
CA VAL A 24 -11.27 -8.16 -6.39
C VAL A 24 -11.40 -8.43 -4.89
N GLY A 25 -11.34 -7.40 -4.04
CA GLY A 25 -11.52 -7.55 -2.59
C GLY A 25 -12.91 -8.06 -2.18
N ILE A 26 -13.97 -7.63 -2.86
CA ILE A 26 -15.35 -8.07 -2.59
C ILE A 26 -15.57 -9.47 -3.13
N ALA A 27 -15.07 -9.74 -4.35
CA ALA A 27 -15.14 -11.07 -4.96
C ALA A 27 -14.41 -12.13 -4.10
N ALA A 28 -13.22 -11.79 -3.60
CA ALA A 28 -12.45 -12.67 -2.72
C ALA A 28 -13.11 -12.88 -1.36
N ALA A 29 -13.72 -11.83 -0.77
CA ALA A 29 -14.43 -11.95 0.50
C ALA A 29 -15.67 -12.85 0.39
N LEU A 30 -16.47 -12.68 -0.67
CA LEU A 30 -17.66 -13.49 -0.91
C LEU A 30 -17.31 -14.93 -1.26
N ALA A 31 -16.38 -15.14 -2.21
CA ALA A 31 -15.93 -16.48 -2.57
C ALA A 31 -15.27 -17.20 -1.38
N GLY A 32 -14.48 -16.49 -0.57
CA GLY A 32 -13.88 -17.03 0.64
C GLY A 32 -14.92 -17.40 1.71
N MET A 33 -15.94 -16.57 1.92
CA MET A 33 -17.02 -16.85 2.86
C MET A 33 -17.86 -18.06 2.41
N VAL A 34 -18.27 -18.09 1.14
CA VAL A 34 -19.03 -19.20 0.55
C VAL A 34 -18.22 -20.49 0.57
N GLY A 35 -16.92 -20.42 0.25
CA GLY A 35 -16.03 -21.58 0.30
C GLY A 35 -15.82 -22.14 1.69
N LEU A 36 -15.66 -21.29 2.72
CA LEU A 36 -15.55 -21.72 4.11
C LEU A 36 -16.84 -22.40 4.58
N ILE A 37 -18.01 -21.81 4.30
CA ILE A 37 -19.31 -22.41 4.63
C ILE A 37 -19.45 -23.78 3.96
N TRP A 38 -19.09 -23.90 2.68
CA TRP A 38 -19.22 -25.14 1.93
C TRP A 38 -18.26 -26.24 2.42
N ILE A 39 -17.03 -25.91 2.78
CA ILE A 39 -16.04 -26.87 3.32
C ILE A 39 -16.47 -27.38 4.71
N PHE A 40 -16.93 -26.50 5.60
CA PHE A 40 -17.36 -26.90 6.94
C PHE A 40 -18.67 -27.70 6.91
N TRP A 41 -19.57 -27.41 5.96
CA TRP A 41 -20.80 -28.17 5.76
C TRP A 41 -20.55 -29.55 5.11
N ALA A 42 -19.56 -29.64 4.21
CA ALA A 42 -19.15 -30.92 3.61
C ALA A 42 -18.48 -31.87 4.62
N LYS A 43 -17.76 -31.36 5.63
CA LYS A 43 -17.13 -32.19 6.68
C LYS A 43 -18.13 -32.91 7.60
N LYS A 44 -19.40 -32.49 7.62
CA LYS A 44 -20.44 -33.04 8.48
C LYS A 44 -21.62 -33.63 7.70
N ASN A 45 -21.35 -34.13 6.49
CA ASN A 45 -22.30 -34.95 5.70
C ASN A 45 -23.65 -34.27 5.38
N TYR A 46 -23.67 -32.93 5.21
CA TYR A 46 -24.86 -32.18 4.78
C TYR A 46 -26.09 -32.32 5.69
N ALA A 47 -25.90 -32.49 6.99
CA ALA A 47 -27.00 -32.47 7.95
C ALA A 47 -27.60 -31.04 8.07
N GLY A 48 -28.92 -30.93 7.95
CA GLY A 48 -29.64 -29.65 7.86
C GLY A 48 -29.70 -28.84 9.17
N ASP A 49 -29.50 -29.51 10.30
CA ASP A 49 -29.40 -28.98 11.66
C ASP A 49 -28.03 -28.33 11.95
N GLU A 50 -26.99 -28.71 11.22
CA GLU A 50 -25.61 -28.26 11.45
C GLU A 50 -25.15 -27.15 10.49
N PHE A 51 -26.05 -26.66 9.62
CA PHE A 51 -25.81 -25.46 8.80
C PHE A 51 -25.54 -24.23 9.69
N VAL A 52 -26.25 -24.12 10.81
CA VAL A 52 -26.06 -23.03 11.78
C VAL A 52 -24.68 -23.13 12.45
N TRP A 53 -24.20 -24.35 12.72
CA TRP A 53 -22.85 -24.58 13.23
C TRP A 53 -21.77 -24.24 12.20
N ALA A 54 -21.94 -24.68 10.95
CA ALA A 54 -21.01 -24.38 9.86
C ALA A 54 -20.94 -22.87 9.57
N LEU A 55 -22.07 -22.17 9.59
CA LEU A 55 -22.13 -20.72 9.46
C LEU A 55 -21.43 -20.02 10.63
N THR A 56 -21.64 -20.48 11.86
CA THR A 56 -21.00 -19.90 13.05
C THR A 56 -19.49 -20.08 13.02
N VAL A 57 -19.00 -21.27 12.64
CA VAL A 57 -17.55 -21.55 12.52
C VAL A 57 -16.94 -20.76 11.37
N ALA A 58 -17.59 -20.71 10.20
CA ALA A 58 -17.13 -19.93 9.06
C ALA A 58 -17.05 -18.42 9.38
N VAL A 59 -18.04 -17.86 10.08
CA VAL A 59 -18.02 -16.45 10.51
C VAL A 59 -16.93 -16.20 11.56
N LYS A 60 -16.72 -17.14 12.50
CA LYS A 60 -15.63 -17.03 13.48
C LYS A 60 -14.26 -17.07 12.81
N THR A 61 -14.03 -18.00 11.89
CA THR A 61 -12.78 -18.11 11.14
C THR A 61 -12.58 -16.92 10.20
N ALA A 62 -13.65 -16.48 9.51
CA ALA A 62 -13.62 -15.29 8.67
C ALA A 62 -13.38 -13.99 9.47
N GLY A 63 -13.72 -13.95 10.76
CA GLY A 63 -13.37 -12.84 11.66
C GLY A 63 -11.94 -12.92 12.19
N GLN A 64 -11.44 -14.12 12.51
CA GLN A 64 -10.09 -14.32 13.04
C GLN A 64 -9.01 -14.10 11.97
N VAL A 65 -9.22 -14.54 10.72
CA VAL A 65 -8.21 -14.43 9.66
C VAL A 65 -7.82 -12.97 9.36
N PRO A 66 -8.75 -12.02 9.15
CA PRO A 66 -8.42 -10.60 9.04
C PRO A 66 -7.82 -10.03 10.33
N HIS A 67 -8.31 -10.45 11.49
CA HIS A 67 -7.81 -9.94 12.77
C HIS A 67 -6.34 -10.30 13.00
N SER A 68 -5.94 -11.54 12.70
CA SER A 68 -4.53 -11.97 12.76
C SER A 68 -3.64 -11.26 11.73
N LYS A 69 -4.19 -10.88 10.57
CA LYS A 69 -3.43 -10.15 9.54
C LYS A 69 -3.30 -8.65 9.83
N ILE A 70 -4.32 -8.04 10.42
CA ILE A 70 -4.32 -6.62 10.82
C ILE A 70 -3.53 -6.42 12.13
N SER A 71 -3.59 -7.39 13.05
CA SER A 71 -2.80 -7.38 14.30
C SER A 71 -1.32 -7.74 14.09
N SER A 72 -0.89 -8.01 12.85
CA SER A 72 0.53 -8.14 12.53
C SER A 72 1.24 -6.82 12.81
N GLN A 73 2.36 -6.90 13.52
CA GLN A 73 3.23 -5.80 13.95
C GLN A 73 3.59 -4.80 12.82
N ALA A 74 3.41 -5.22 11.56
CA ALA A 74 3.58 -4.44 10.34
C ALA A 74 2.68 -3.19 10.25
N LEU A 75 1.41 -3.26 10.65
CA LEU A 75 0.49 -2.12 10.49
C LEU A 75 0.79 -0.99 11.47
N SER A 76 1.43 -1.27 12.62
CA SER A 76 1.87 -0.25 13.56
C SER A 76 3.03 0.59 13.01
N LEU A 77 3.86 -0.01 12.14
CA LEU A 77 5.01 0.68 11.54
C LEU A 77 4.57 1.78 10.57
N ILE A 78 3.44 1.60 9.86
CA ILE A 78 2.96 2.59 8.88
C ILE A 78 2.66 3.95 9.55
N PRO A 79 1.85 4.05 10.63
CA PRO A 79 1.68 5.29 11.37
C PRO A 79 2.99 5.89 11.89
N THR A 80 3.93 5.07 12.39
CA THR A 80 5.21 5.57 12.89
C THR A 80 6.06 6.19 11.79
N PHE A 81 6.12 5.57 10.60
CA PHE A 81 6.82 6.13 9.43
C PHE A 81 6.18 7.43 8.94
N ILE A 82 4.84 7.51 8.93
CA ILE A 82 4.11 8.75 8.62
C ILE A 82 4.41 9.82 9.67
N LEU A 83 4.42 9.46 10.96
CA LEU A 83 4.72 10.38 12.06
C LEU A 83 6.14 10.95 11.95
N ILE A 84 7.14 10.11 11.66
CA ILE A 84 8.53 10.55 11.41
C ILE A 84 8.59 11.51 10.24
N GLY A 85 7.91 11.20 9.12
CA GLY A 85 7.82 12.09 7.97
C GLY A 85 7.17 13.44 8.32
N PHE A 86 6.10 13.43 9.11
CA PHE A 86 5.40 14.64 9.52
C PHE A 86 6.24 15.49 10.48
N LEU A 87 6.96 14.85 11.40
CA LEU A 87 7.86 15.52 12.32
C LEU A 87 9.06 16.13 11.59
N ALA A 88 9.66 15.39 10.65
CA ALA A 88 10.74 15.88 9.78
C ALA A 88 10.28 17.06 8.91
N TYR A 89 9.02 17.06 8.47
CA TYR A 89 8.42 18.19 7.77
C TYR A 89 8.33 19.45 8.63
N TYR A 90 7.76 19.33 9.83
CA TYR A 90 7.62 20.46 10.76
C TYR A 90 8.95 20.94 11.34
N ALA A 91 9.93 20.05 11.51
CA ALA A 91 11.29 20.40 11.92
C ALA A 91 12.08 21.15 10.81
N GLY A 92 11.52 21.33 9.61
CA GLY A 92 12.16 22.03 8.51
C GLY A 92 13.23 21.20 7.78
N LEU A 93 13.38 19.92 8.11
CA LEU A 93 14.38 19.03 7.51
C LEU A 93 14.19 18.92 6.00
N THR A 94 12.94 18.87 5.52
CA THR A 94 12.61 18.85 4.09
C THR A 94 13.14 20.06 3.32
N LYS A 95 13.10 21.25 3.93
CA LYS A 95 13.63 22.48 3.30
C LYS A 95 15.16 22.45 3.27
N ALA A 96 15.78 22.06 4.38
CA ALA A 96 17.24 21.94 4.46
C ALA A 96 17.78 20.91 3.44
N LEU A 97 17.08 19.77 3.30
CA LEU A 97 17.43 18.72 2.35
C LEU A 97 17.26 19.17 0.90
N PHE A 98 16.18 19.90 0.60
CA PHE A 98 15.97 20.49 -0.72
C PHE A 98 17.06 21.49 -1.09
N GLU A 99 17.47 22.33 -0.13
CA GLU A 99 18.50 23.32 -0.35
C GLU A 99 19.90 22.69 -0.49
N ALA A 100 20.20 21.66 0.30
CA ALA A 100 21.41 20.86 0.15
C ALA A 100 21.47 20.19 -1.23
N ALA A 101 20.38 19.54 -1.66
CA ALA A 101 20.29 18.91 -2.97
C ALA A 101 20.43 19.94 -4.11
N LYS A 102 19.85 21.13 -3.96
CA LYS A 102 19.99 22.23 -4.92
C LYS A 102 21.43 22.73 -5.01
N ARG A 103 22.15 22.84 -3.89
CA ARG A 103 23.57 23.22 -3.90
C ARG A 103 24.46 22.16 -4.54
N TRP A 104 24.11 20.89 -4.42
CA TRP A 104 24.93 19.79 -4.91
C TRP A 104 24.69 19.47 -6.39
N VAL A 105 23.42 19.52 -6.83
CA VAL A 105 22.98 19.03 -8.15
C VAL A 105 22.31 20.13 -8.99
N GLY A 106 22.16 21.34 -8.45
CA GLY A 106 21.49 22.46 -9.14
C GLY A 106 22.24 23.02 -10.34
N TRP A 107 23.51 22.63 -10.54
CA TRP A 107 24.31 23.00 -11.71
C TRP A 107 23.95 22.20 -12.97
N LEU A 108 23.19 21.10 -12.85
CA LEU A 108 22.74 20.30 -14.01
C LEU A 108 21.60 20.99 -14.76
N PRO A 109 21.47 20.77 -16.09
CA PRO A 109 20.32 21.23 -16.85
C PRO A 109 19.04 20.61 -16.28
N GLY A 110 18.07 21.45 -15.90
CA GLY A 110 16.91 21.01 -15.14
C GLY A 110 17.14 20.91 -13.63
N GLY A 111 18.18 21.57 -13.09
CA GLY A 111 18.71 21.38 -11.74
C GLY A 111 17.70 21.43 -10.59
N LEU A 112 16.60 22.19 -10.74
CA LEU A 112 15.53 22.22 -9.73
C LEU A 112 14.69 20.93 -9.71
N ALA A 113 14.46 20.33 -10.88
CA ALA A 113 13.77 19.06 -11.01
C ALA A 113 14.63 17.92 -10.47
N VAL A 114 15.91 17.90 -10.84
CA VAL A 114 16.86 16.90 -10.36
C VAL A 114 17.07 17.02 -8.85
N SER A 115 17.22 18.23 -8.31
CA SER A 115 17.33 18.44 -6.86
C SER A 115 16.08 18.00 -6.11
N THR A 116 14.90 18.13 -6.72
CA THR A 116 13.66 17.63 -6.14
C THR A 116 13.68 16.11 -6.04
N VAL A 117 14.09 15.40 -7.09
CA VAL A 117 14.19 13.93 -7.05
C VAL A 117 15.18 13.48 -5.97
N PHE A 118 16.36 14.11 -5.88
CA PHE A 118 17.35 13.79 -4.85
C PHE A 118 16.89 14.09 -3.43
N ALA A 119 16.24 15.24 -3.21
CA ALA A 119 15.66 15.58 -1.91
C ALA A 119 14.52 14.63 -1.54
N THR A 120 13.67 14.26 -2.50
CA THR A 120 12.59 13.29 -2.31
C THR A 120 13.17 11.93 -1.93
N ALA A 121 14.25 11.50 -2.60
CA ALA A 121 14.96 10.26 -2.33
C ALA A 121 15.58 10.24 -0.91
N GLY A 122 16.26 11.31 -0.50
CA GLY A 122 16.84 11.40 0.84
C GLY A 122 15.78 11.46 1.95
N PHE A 123 14.65 12.12 1.71
CA PHE A 123 13.53 12.14 2.66
C PHE A 123 12.78 10.80 2.68
N ALA A 124 12.68 10.10 1.55
CA ALA A 124 12.12 8.77 1.46
C ALA A 124 12.92 7.76 2.30
N ALA A 125 14.26 7.89 2.33
CA ALA A 125 15.12 7.09 3.20
C ALA A 125 14.90 7.31 4.70
N VAL A 126 14.15 8.33 5.11
CA VAL A 126 13.84 8.59 6.53
C VAL A 126 12.37 8.32 6.84
N SER A 127 11.48 8.72 5.93
CA SER A 127 10.02 8.62 6.13
C SER A 127 9.43 7.29 5.65
N GLY A 128 10.11 6.54 4.79
CA GLY A 128 9.70 5.23 4.28
C GLY A 128 8.37 5.17 3.52
N ALA A 129 7.60 6.26 3.43
CA ALA A 129 6.23 6.24 2.93
C ALA A 129 6.08 7.04 1.64
N SER A 130 6.00 6.33 0.49
CA SER A 130 5.87 6.92 -0.85
C SER A 130 4.72 7.95 -0.98
N VAL A 131 3.55 7.65 -0.41
CA VAL A 131 2.38 8.57 -0.45
C VAL A 131 2.62 9.82 0.39
N ALA A 132 3.21 9.66 1.58
CA ALA A 132 3.49 10.79 2.48
C ALA A 132 4.56 11.71 1.90
N THR A 133 5.64 11.13 1.36
CA THR A 133 6.72 11.85 0.69
C THR A 133 6.19 12.64 -0.51
N SER A 134 5.35 12.02 -1.35
CA SER A 134 4.73 12.69 -2.51
C SER A 134 3.83 13.86 -2.10
N ALA A 135 3.02 13.67 -1.05
CA ALA A 135 2.12 14.72 -0.56
C ALA A 135 2.88 15.94 0.00
N VAL A 136 3.99 15.69 0.71
CA VAL A 136 4.85 16.75 1.26
C VAL A 136 5.57 17.51 0.15
N PHE A 137 6.24 16.80 -0.76
CA PHE A 137 7.01 17.43 -1.83
C PHE A 137 6.11 18.07 -2.89
N ALA A 138 4.89 17.58 -3.12
CA ALA A 138 3.92 18.26 -3.98
C ALA A 138 3.60 19.68 -3.48
N ARG A 139 3.57 19.89 -2.16
CA ARG A 139 3.29 21.21 -1.57
C ARG A 139 4.50 22.14 -1.53
N ILE A 140 5.72 21.60 -1.57
CA ILE A 140 6.96 22.41 -1.51
C ILE A 140 7.57 22.61 -2.90
N ALA A 141 7.77 21.53 -3.66
CA ALA A 141 8.54 21.54 -4.89
C ALA A 141 7.76 22.09 -6.09
N ILE A 142 6.47 21.77 -6.23
CA ILE A 142 5.64 22.28 -7.33
C ILE A 142 5.59 23.82 -7.34
N PRO A 143 5.26 24.53 -6.25
CA PRO A 143 5.23 25.99 -6.28
C PRO A 143 6.61 26.61 -6.55
N GLU A 144 7.70 26.00 -6.08
CA GLU A 144 9.06 26.48 -6.39
C GLU A 144 9.46 26.27 -7.84
N MET A 145 9.12 25.12 -8.45
CA MET A 145 9.33 24.88 -9.88
C MET A 145 8.57 25.89 -10.75
N LEU A 146 7.31 26.17 -10.40
CA LEU A 146 6.47 27.12 -11.13
C LEU A 146 7.04 28.54 -11.10
N LYS A 147 7.62 29.00 -9.98
CA LYS A 147 8.25 30.33 -9.87
C LYS A 147 9.43 30.51 -10.82
N ILE A 148 10.11 29.43 -11.19
CA ILE A 148 11.28 29.42 -12.07
C ILE A 148 10.86 29.17 -13.54
N GLY A 149 9.55 29.09 -13.81
CA GLY A 149 9.01 28.97 -15.17
C GLY A 149 8.88 27.53 -15.69
N TYR A 150 8.93 26.52 -14.82
CA TYR A 150 8.65 25.14 -15.23
C TYR A 150 7.17 24.95 -15.55
N ASP A 151 6.87 24.07 -16.50
CA ASP A 151 5.50 23.65 -16.79
C ASP A 151 4.88 22.87 -15.61
N LYS A 152 3.60 23.12 -15.33
CA LYS A 152 2.87 22.49 -14.23
C LYS A 152 2.78 20.96 -14.38
N ARG A 153 2.61 20.46 -15.60
CA ARG A 153 2.52 19.02 -15.89
C ARG A 153 3.88 18.36 -15.68
N PHE A 154 4.95 19.05 -16.06
CA PHE A 154 6.31 18.59 -15.79
C PHE A 154 6.61 18.53 -14.29
N ALA A 155 6.32 19.59 -13.53
CA ALA A 155 6.53 19.62 -12.09
C ALA A 155 5.74 18.52 -11.34
N ALA A 156 4.46 18.34 -11.71
CA ALA A 156 3.64 17.26 -11.15
C ALA A 156 4.17 15.87 -11.54
N GLY A 157 4.61 15.69 -12.78
CA GLY A 157 5.19 14.44 -13.27
C GLY A 157 6.49 14.06 -12.54
N VAL A 158 7.37 15.04 -12.31
CA VAL A 158 8.62 14.84 -11.56
C VAL A 158 8.34 14.42 -10.12
N VAL A 159 7.41 15.08 -9.43
CA VAL A 159 7.04 14.71 -8.05
C VAL A 159 6.37 13.34 -7.99
N ALA A 160 5.49 13.02 -8.96
CA ALA A 160 4.86 11.71 -9.03
C ALA A 160 5.89 10.59 -9.27
N ALA A 161 6.82 10.78 -10.21
CA ALA A 161 7.90 9.84 -10.48
C ALA A 161 8.85 9.70 -9.28
N ALA A 162 9.26 10.81 -8.66
CA ALA A 162 10.08 10.79 -7.45
C ALA A 162 9.39 10.06 -6.28
N GLY A 163 8.07 10.18 -6.19
CA GLY A 163 7.24 9.41 -5.24
C GLY A 163 7.32 7.91 -5.45
N THR A 164 7.39 7.43 -6.71
CA THR A 164 7.59 6.00 -6.97
C THR A 164 8.99 5.53 -6.61
N LEU A 165 10.03 6.34 -6.88
CA LEU A 165 11.41 6.08 -6.44
C LEU A 165 11.53 5.96 -4.92
N ALA A 166 10.73 6.72 -4.16
CA ALA A 166 10.68 6.62 -2.70
C ALA A 166 10.31 5.23 -2.18
N SER A 167 9.63 4.40 -2.98
CA SER A 167 9.32 3.00 -2.61
C SER A 167 10.55 2.08 -2.64
N LEU A 168 11.56 2.42 -3.46
CA LEU A 168 12.74 1.58 -3.70
C LEU A 168 13.89 1.82 -2.70
N ILE A 169 13.91 2.95 -2.00
CA ILE A 169 15.03 3.33 -1.12
C ILE A 169 14.79 2.78 0.30
N PRO A 170 15.62 1.86 0.81
CA PRO A 170 15.51 1.36 2.19
C PRO A 170 15.77 2.48 3.21
N PRO A 171 15.02 2.57 4.33
CA PRO A 171 13.91 1.77 4.82
C PRO A 171 12.56 2.27 4.28
N SER A 172 11.92 1.51 3.40
CA SER A 172 10.58 1.84 2.87
C SER A 172 9.49 0.96 3.48
N ALA A 173 8.31 1.53 3.72
CA ALA A 173 7.12 0.83 4.18
C ALA A 173 6.76 -0.31 3.22
N ILE A 174 7.00 -0.16 1.92
CA ILE A 174 6.80 -1.23 0.93
C ILE A 174 7.81 -2.35 1.10
N LEU A 175 9.09 -2.05 1.35
CA LEU A 175 10.11 -3.06 1.66
C LEU A 175 9.82 -3.81 2.96
N VAL A 176 9.33 -3.10 3.98
CA VAL A 176 8.88 -3.71 5.23
C VAL A 176 7.68 -4.63 5.00
N ILE A 177 6.67 -4.17 4.24
CA ILE A 177 5.52 -5.00 3.86
C ILE A 177 5.99 -6.22 3.05
N TYR A 178 6.92 -6.04 2.11
CA TYR A 178 7.46 -7.12 1.27
C TYR A 178 8.24 -8.16 2.08
N ALA A 179 9.08 -7.72 3.03
CA ALA A 179 9.83 -8.59 3.94
C ALA A 179 8.94 -9.35 4.94
N ILE A 180 7.67 -8.98 5.08
CA ILE A 180 6.70 -9.63 5.98
C ILE A 180 5.75 -10.55 5.20
N ILE A 181 5.53 -10.28 3.91
CA ILE A 181 4.67 -11.10 3.04
C ILE A 181 5.42 -12.32 2.46
N VAL A 182 6.73 -12.19 2.20
CA VAL A 182 7.62 -13.29 1.79
C VAL A 182 8.15 -14.03 3.01
#